data_AF-A0A818W921-F1
#
_entry.id   AF-A0A818W921-F1
#
_cell.length_a   1.000
_cell.length_b   1.000
_cell.length_c   1.000
_cell.angle_alpha   90.00
_cell.angle_beta   90.00
_cell.angle_gamma   90.00
#
_symmetry.space_group_name_H-M   'P 1'
#
loop_
_entity.id
_entity.type
_entity.pdbx_description
1 polymer ?
#
loop_
_entity_poly.entity_id
_entity_poly.type
_entity_poly.pdbx_seq_one_letter_code
_entity_poly.pdbx_strand_id
1 'polypeptide(L)'
;MILNKLIINSRILLITAVKHSTFIRSIDSDLGDQMKILNDNKQYAKTLGLFDKHKENIEKYSNWVIIQALKACSQTKDIKRGSNIHNLVSSRLKYDPYILPALVHLYSK
;
A
#
# COMPACT_ATOMS: atom_id res chain seq x y z
N MET A 1 18.00 -39.58 7.81
CA MET A 1 18.68 -38.49 7.07
C MET A 1 17.73 -37.60 6.24
N ILE A 2 16.52 -38.06 5.87
CA ILE A 2 15.58 -37.33 4.99
C ILE A 2 14.78 -36.22 5.72
N LEU A 3 14.35 -36.46 6.98
CA LEU A 3 13.58 -35.47 7.76
C LEU A 3 14.34 -34.16 8.02
N ASN A 4 15.64 -34.21 8.36
CA ASN A 4 16.43 -32.99 8.60
C ASN A 4 16.54 -32.11 7.36
N LYS A 5 16.63 -32.71 6.16
CA LYS A 5 16.70 -31.98 4.89
C LYS A 5 15.37 -31.27 4.57
N LEU A 6 14.24 -31.88 4.91
CA LEU A 6 12.90 -31.29 4.75
C LEU A 6 12.68 -30.10 5.72
N ILE A 7 13.13 -30.20 6.96
CA ILE A 7 13.03 -29.16 7.99
C ILE A 7 13.93 -27.95 7.66
N ILE A 8 15.12 -28.19 7.10
CA ILE A 8 16.03 -27.12 6.68
C ILE A 8 15.43 -26.35 5.49
N ASN A 9 14.86 -27.04 4.50
CA ASN A 9 14.23 -26.39 3.34
C ASN A 9 13.02 -25.53 3.74
N SER A 10 12.16 -26.01 4.64
CA SER A 10 11.02 -25.23 5.12
C SER A 10 11.43 -24.02 5.96
N ARG A 11 12.49 -24.12 6.78
CA ARG A 11 13.07 -22.98 7.50
C ARG A 11 13.72 -21.95 6.58
N ILE A 12 14.44 -22.37 5.53
CA ILE A 12 15.02 -21.46 4.54
C ILE A 12 13.92 -20.71 3.78
N LEU A 13 12.84 -21.39 3.39
CA LEU A 13 11.70 -20.77 2.74
C LEU A 13 11.03 -19.73 3.65
N LEU A 14 10.82 -20.08 4.93
CA LEU A 14 10.26 -19.18 5.94
C LEU A 14 11.16 -17.95 6.17
N ILE A 15 12.48 -18.15 6.33
CA ILE A 15 13.42 -17.04 6.53
C ILE A 15 13.46 -16.13 5.30
N THR A 16 13.41 -16.70 4.10
CA THR A 16 13.37 -15.92 2.84
C THR A 16 12.06 -15.17 2.71
N ALA A 17 10.93 -15.80 3.00
CA ALA A 17 9.61 -15.18 2.97
C ALA A 17 9.46 -14.07 4.03
N VAL A 18 9.97 -14.30 5.25
CA VAL A 18 9.99 -13.31 6.33
C VAL A 18 10.92 -12.16 5.95
N LYS A 19 12.13 -12.41 5.43
CA LYS A 19 13.05 -11.37 4.96
C LYS A 19 12.44 -10.53 3.84
N HIS A 20 11.82 -11.18 2.87
CA HIS A 20 11.11 -10.53 1.77
C HIS A 20 9.94 -9.68 2.29
N SER A 21 9.17 -10.18 3.26
CA SER A 21 8.10 -9.44 3.92
C SER A 21 8.62 -8.22 4.71
N THR A 22 9.72 -8.36 5.46
CA THR A 22 10.33 -7.23 6.19
C THR A 22 10.95 -6.20 5.26
N PHE A 23 11.55 -6.64 4.14
CA PHE A 23 12.15 -5.77 3.13
C PHE A 23 11.08 -4.99 2.35
N ILE A 24 10.00 -5.66 1.92
CA ILE A 24 8.83 -4.99 1.35
C ILE A 24 8.25 -3.97 2.33
N ARG A 25 8.12 -4.34 3.61
CA ARG A 25 7.59 -3.42 4.63
C ARG A 25 8.46 -2.16 4.82
N SER A 26 9.78 -2.23 4.63
CA SER A 26 10.65 -1.05 4.73
C SER A 26 10.58 -0.15 3.50
N ILE A 27 10.42 -0.74 2.30
CA ILE A 27 10.20 0.02 1.05
C ILE A 27 8.84 0.72 1.09
N ASP A 28 7.80 0.04 1.58
CA ASP A 28 6.45 0.59 1.68
C ASP A 28 6.34 1.72 2.73
N SER A 29 7.11 1.66 3.82
CA SER A 29 7.14 2.76 4.79
C SER A 29 7.79 4.01 4.20
N ASP A 30 8.92 3.85 3.50
CA ASP A 30 9.62 4.96 2.84
C ASP A 30 8.75 5.60 1.75
N LEU A 31 8.07 4.79 0.93
CA LEU A 31 7.14 5.27 -0.09
C LEU A 31 5.98 6.08 0.53
N GLY A 32 5.35 5.56 1.58
CA GLY A 32 4.22 6.22 2.24
C GLY A 32 4.61 7.59 2.83
N ASP A 33 5.81 7.69 3.39
CA ASP A 33 6.32 8.94 3.96
C ASP A 33 6.65 9.98 2.90
N GLN A 34 7.26 9.56 1.78
CA GLN A 34 7.46 10.44 0.62
C GLN A 34 6.13 10.94 0.06
N MET A 35 5.13 10.06 -0.07
CA MET A 35 3.79 10.43 -0.50
C MET A 35 3.12 11.41 0.46
N LYS A 36 3.30 11.23 1.78
CA LYS A 36 2.83 12.18 2.80
C LYS A 36 3.45 13.56 2.58
N ILE A 37 4.78 13.65 2.41
CA ILE A 37 5.49 14.92 2.18
C ILE A 37 4.95 15.62 0.92
N LEU A 38 4.71 14.88 -0.17
CA LEU A 38 4.15 15.46 -1.39
C LEU A 38 2.71 15.96 -1.18
N ASN A 39 1.87 15.20 -0.47
CA ASN A 39 0.50 15.59 -0.14
C ASN A 39 0.43 16.83 0.74
N ASP A 40 1.28 16.92 1.77
CA ASP A 40 1.36 18.08 2.67
C ASP A 40 1.75 19.35 1.89
N ASN A 41 2.59 19.20 0.87
CA ASN A 41 2.98 20.26 -0.06
C ASN A 41 1.97 20.49 -1.21
N LYS A 42 0.78 19.89 -1.14
CA LYS A 42 -0.29 19.96 -2.16
C LYS A 42 0.13 19.45 -3.55
N GLN A 43 1.19 18.64 -3.63
CA GLN A 43 1.71 18.07 -4.86
C GLN A 43 0.99 16.74 -5.19
N TYR A 44 -0.34 16.80 -5.31
CA TYR A 44 -1.19 15.61 -5.42
C TYR A 44 -0.93 14.81 -6.71
N ALA A 45 -0.77 15.49 -7.85
CA ALA A 45 -0.46 14.83 -9.12
C ALA A 45 0.89 14.08 -9.07
N LYS A 46 1.90 14.66 -8.41
CA LYS A 46 3.19 13.99 -8.19
C LYS A 46 3.07 12.82 -7.23
N THR A 47 2.24 12.94 -6.20
CA THR A 47 1.94 11.83 -5.28
C THR A 47 1.36 10.64 -6.03
N LEU A 48 0.38 10.89 -6.91
CA LEU A 48 -0.22 9.83 -7.75
C LEU A 48 0.78 9.28 -8.77
N GLY A 49 1.62 10.14 -9.36
CA GLY A 49 2.71 9.67 -10.24
C GLY A 49 3.73 8.80 -9.50
N LEU A 50 4.06 9.12 -8.25
CA LEU A 50 4.95 8.31 -7.42
C LEU A 50 4.31 6.96 -7.06
N PHE A 51 3.02 6.96 -6.72
CA PHE A 51 2.24 5.75 -6.50
C PHE A 51 2.19 4.86 -7.74
N ASP A 52 1.94 5.46 -8.91
CA ASP A 52 1.84 4.74 -10.19
C ASP A 52 3.17 4.10 -10.62
N LYS A 53 4.30 4.75 -10.33
CA LYS A 53 5.64 4.20 -10.61
C LYS A 53 5.92 2.90 -9.87
N HIS A 54 5.24 2.67 -8.75
CA HIS A 54 5.48 1.50 -7.90
C HIS A 54 4.30 0.52 -7.90
N LYS A 55 3.20 0.80 -8.63
CA LYS A 55 1.87 0.15 -8.49
C LYS A 55 1.82 -1.36 -8.78
N GLU A 56 2.96 -2.01 -9.03
CA GLU A 56 3.03 -3.44 -9.21
C GLU A 56 2.68 -4.14 -7.88
N ASN A 57 1.54 -4.82 -7.85
CA ASN A 57 0.96 -5.47 -6.68
C ASN A 57 0.52 -4.49 -5.57
N ILE A 58 -0.41 -3.57 -5.87
CA ILE A 58 -1.08 -2.69 -4.88
C ILE A 58 -1.57 -3.47 -3.63
N GLU A 59 -1.97 -4.74 -3.79
CA GLU A 59 -2.36 -5.63 -2.69
C GLU A 59 -1.27 -5.91 -1.65
N LYS A 60 0.00 -5.59 -1.94
CA LYS A 60 1.12 -5.71 -1.00
C LYS A 60 1.38 -4.44 -0.22
N TYR A 61 0.92 -3.29 -0.71
CA TYR A 61 1.18 -2.01 -0.06
C TYR A 61 0.61 -1.95 1.35
N SER A 62 1.32 -1.26 2.23
CA SER A 62 0.82 -0.87 3.53
C SER A 62 -0.44 0.01 3.40
N ASN A 63 -1.31 -0.04 4.41
CA ASN A 63 -2.50 0.82 4.44
C ASN A 63 -2.13 2.31 4.42
N TRP A 64 -0.97 2.66 4.95
CA TRP A 64 -0.43 4.01 4.93
C TRP A 64 -0.27 4.55 3.50
N VAL A 65 0.36 3.78 2.60
CA VAL A 65 0.50 4.14 1.18
C VAL A 65 -0.87 4.30 0.51
N ILE A 66 -1.80 3.37 0.80
CA ILE A 66 -3.18 3.43 0.27
C ILE A 66 -3.90 4.71 0.71
N ILE A 67 -3.81 5.07 1.98
CA ILE A 67 -4.43 6.28 2.53
C ILE A 67 -3.87 7.53 1.84
N GLN A 68 -2.56 7.61 1.63
CA GLN A 68 -1.94 8.74 0.93
C GLN A 68 -2.37 8.83 -0.54
N ALA A 69 -2.51 7.69 -1.23
CA ALA A 69 -3.02 7.64 -2.59
C ALA A 69 -4.49 8.13 -2.67
N LEU A 70 -5.34 7.66 -1.76
CA LEU A 70 -6.76 8.06 -1.70
C LEU A 70 -6.92 9.56 -1.42
N LYS A 71 -6.12 10.12 -0.50
CA LYS A 71 -6.08 11.57 -0.24
C LYS A 71 -5.75 12.34 -1.53
N ALA A 72 -4.72 11.92 -2.26
CA ALA A 72 -4.33 12.57 -3.51
C ALA A 72 -5.42 12.44 -4.60
N CYS A 73 -6.08 11.28 -4.71
CA CYS A 73 -7.21 11.06 -5.63
C CYS A 73 -8.36 12.03 -5.31
N SER A 74 -8.71 12.21 -4.03
CA SER A 74 -9.76 13.13 -3.61
C SER A 74 -9.45 14.59 -3.98
N GLN A 75 -8.19 15.02 -3.79
CA GLN A 75 -7.81 16.41 -4.10
C GLN A 75 -7.69 16.67 -5.61
N THR A 76 -7.39 15.65 -6.40
CA THR A 76 -7.35 15.73 -7.88
C THR A 76 -8.69 15.39 -8.54
N LYS A 77 -9.70 14.98 -7.76
CA LYS A 77 -11.00 14.47 -8.23
C LYS A 77 -10.87 13.26 -9.17
N ASP A 78 -9.82 12.47 -9.00
CA ASP A 78 -9.60 11.24 -9.77
C ASP A 78 -10.39 10.07 -9.16
N ILE A 79 -11.71 10.15 -9.29
CA ILE A 79 -12.64 9.14 -8.75
C ILE A 79 -12.40 7.77 -9.38
N LYS A 80 -12.00 7.73 -10.66
CA LYS A 80 -11.72 6.47 -11.37
C LYS A 80 -10.55 5.72 -10.72
N ARG A 81 -9.42 6.40 -10.49
CA ARG A 81 -8.27 5.79 -9.81
C ARG A 81 -8.62 5.40 -8.37
N GLY A 82 -9.32 6.27 -7.65
CA GLY A 82 -9.75 5.99 -6.28
C GLY A 82 -10.68 4.77 -6.17
N SER A 83 -11.61 4.59 -7.11
CA SER A 83 -12.48 3.42 -7.18
C SER A 83 -11.72 2.13 -7.49
N ASN A 84 -10.69 2.20 -8.34
CA ASN A 84 -9.83 1.04 -8.59
C ASN A 84 -9.08 0.62 -7.32
N ILE A 85 -8.57 1.60 -6.55
CA ILE A 85 -7.92 1.33 -5.26
C ILE A 85 -8.92 0.71 -4.28
N HIS A 86 -10.13 1.26 -4.16
CA HIS A 86 -11.19 0.75 -3.29
C HIS A 86 -11.48 -0.74 -3.55
N ASN A 87 -11.65 -1.13 -4.82
CA ASN A 87 -11.91 -2.53 -5.18
C ASN A 87 -10.79 -3.48 -4.71
N LEU A 88 -9.53 -3.03 -4.80
CA LEU A 88 -8.35 -3.82 -4.39
C LEU A 88 -8.20 -3.94 -2.87
N VAL A 89 -8.72 -2.97 -2.10
CA VAL A 89 -8.55 -2.92 -0.63
C VAL A 89 -9.85 -3.20 0.14
N SER A 90 -10.91 -3.66 -0.54
CA SER A 90 -12.22 -3.88 0.08
C SER A 90 -12.17 -4.84 1.27
N SER A 91 -11.30 -5.86 1.21
CA SER A 91 -11.07 -6.81 2.31
C SER A 91 -10.42 -6.17 3.54
N ARG A 92 -9.75 -5.02 3.39
CA ARG A 92 -8.99 -4.34 4.45
C ARG A 92 -9.82 -3.37 5.28
N LEU A 93 -11.01 -2.98 4.80
CA LEU A 93 -11.86 -1.99 5.45
C LEU A 93 -12.29 -2.36 6.87
N LYS A 94 -12.32 -3.67 7.18
CA LYS A 94 -12.66 -4.18 8.51
C LYS A 94 -11.52 -4.05 9.52
N TYR A 95 -10.28 -3.89 9.06
CA TYR A 95 -9.08 -4.01 9.88
C TYR A 95 -8.33 -2.68 10.04
N ASP A 96 -8.58 -1.70 9.16
CA ASP A 96 -7.92 -0.40 9.23
C ASP A 96 -8.94 0.74 9.34
N PRO A 97 -8.98 1.47 10.48
CA PRO A 97 -9.97 2.50 10.73
C PRO A 97 -9.74 3.78 9.91
N TYR A 98 -8.62 3.91 9.19
CA TYR A 98 -8.25 5.12 8.45
C TYR A 98 -8.52 5.01 6.95
N ILE A 99 -8.60 3.80 6.39
CA ILE A 99 -8.95 3.62 4.97
C ILE A 99 -10.38 4.08 4.70
N LEU A 100 -11.34 3.70 5.55
CA LEU A 100 -12.75 4.02 5.33
C LEU A 100 -13.00 5.55 5.31
N PRO A 101 -12.52 6.35 6.28
CA PRO A 101 -12.61 7.82 6.20
C PRO A 101 -11.97 8.41 4.95
N ALA A 102 -10.84 7.87 4.48
CA ALA A 102 -10.20 8.33 3.25
C ALA A 102 -11.07 8.07 2.01
N LEU A 103 -11.75 6.93 1.94
CA LEU A 103 -12.71 6.62 0.89
C LEU A 103 -13.97 7.50 0.95
N VAL A 104 -14.52 7.74 2.14
CA VAL A 104 -15.64 8.67 2.31
C VAL A 104 -15.25 10.06 1.81
N HIS A 105 -14.08 10.57 2.20
CA HIS A 105 -13.59 11.87 1.72
C HIS A 105 -13.35 11.90 0.20
N LEU A 106 -12.94 10.79 -0.42
CA LEU A 106 -12.86 10.68 -1.88
C LEU A 106 -14.22 10.82 -2.55
N TYR A 107 -15.23 10.07 -2.11
CA TYR A 107 -16.54 10.01 -2.76
C TYR A 107 -17.45 11.20 -2.44
N SER A 108 -17.16 11.95 -1.37
CA SER A 108 -17.92 13.16 -0.98
C SER A 108 -17.45 14.45 -1.67
N LYS A 109 -16.49 14.39 -2.59
CA LYS A 109 -15.85 15.56 -3.22
C LYS A 109 -16.22 15.78 -4.69
#